data_AF-A0A5C6DFT9-F1
#
_entry.id   AF-A0A5C6DFT9-F1
#
_cell.length_a   1.000
_cell.length_b   1.000
_cell.length_c   1.000
_cell.angle_alpha   90.00
_cell.angle_beta   90.00
_cell.angle_gamma   90.00
#
_symmetry.space_group_name_H-M   'P 1'
#
loop_
_entity.id
_entity.type
_entity.pdbx_description
1 polymer ?
#
loop_
_entity_poly.entity_id
_entity_poly.type
_entity_poly.pdbx_seq_one_letter_code
_entity_poly.pdbx_strand_id
1 'polypeptide(L)'
;MHHKWPGNVRELYNTMEYAFITCDNTVITIDNLPSDFENTRARDRRRIETGKIIDRQQIVQALEKAGWNKSKAARLLGIHRVTIYKMMKKFYIKE
;
A
#
# COMPACT_ATOMS: atom_id res chain seq x y z
N MET A 1 -2.21 -21.51 -1.90
CA MET A 1 -3.11 -20.66 -1.09
C MET A 1 -3.22 -19.30 -1.75
N HIS A 2 -4.29 -19.07 -2.51
CA HIS A 2 -4.50 -17.85 -3.32
C HIS A 2 -5.28 -16.82 -2.50
N HIS A 3 -4.59 -15.88 -1.86
CA HIS A 3 -5.28 -14.77 -1.19
C HIS A 3 -5.57 -13.66 -2.21
N LYS A 4 -6.81 -13.62 -2.72
CA LYS A 4 -7.32 -12.63 -3.70
C LYS A 4 -7.90 -11.36 -3.06
N TRP A 5 -7.58 -11.09 -1.79
CA TRP A 5 -8.07 -9.90 -1.08
C TRP A 5 -7.05 -8.75 -1.22
N PRO A 6 -7.43 -7.62 -1.83
CA PRO A 6 -6.49 -6.53 -2.13
C PRO A 6 -6.24 -5.57 -0.95
N GLY A 7 -6.96 -5.76 0.17
CA GLY A 7 -6.97 -4.84 1.30
C GLY A 7 -6.42 -5.41 2.60
N ASN A 8 -6.58 -4.66 3.70
CA ASN A 8 -6.35 -5.18 5.05
C ASN A 8 -7.62 -5.80 5.66
N VAL A 9 -7.52 -6.40 6.84
CA VAL A 9 -8.65 -7.09 7.52
C VAL A 9 -9.80 -6.12 7.87
N ARG A 10 -9.51 -4.85 8.17
CA ARG A 10 -10.52 -3.82 8.42
C ARG A 10 -11.32 -3.51 7.16
N GLU A 11 -10.63 -3.45 6.02
CA GLU A 11 -11.27 -3.24 4.72
C GLU A 11 -12.14 -4.44 4.30
N LEU A 12 -11.72 -5.66 4.67
CA LEU A 12 -12.54 -6.86 4.48
C LEU A 12 -13.84 -6.77 5.30
N TYR A 13 -13.72 -6.41 6.58
CA TYR A 13 -14.89 -6.24 7.45
C TYR A 13 -15.87 -5.21 6.88
N ASN A 14 -15.38 -4.02 6.55
CA ASN A 14 -16.23 -2.95 6.00
C ASN A 14 -16.90 -3.36 4.68
N THR A 15 -16.19 -4.12 3.84
CA THR A 15 -16.74 -4.59 2.56
C THR A 15 -17.85 -5.61 2.77
N MET A 16 -17.69 -6.53 3.72
CA MET A 16 -18.71 -7.51 4.07
C MET A 16 -19.93 -6.85 4.73
N GLU A 17 -19.72 -5.87 5.60
CA GLU A 17 -20.78 -5.08 6.23
C GLU A 17 -21.61 -4.33 5.18
N TYR A 18 -20.95 -3.64 4.24
CA TYR A 18 -21.62 -2.97 3.13
C TYR A 18 -22.41 -3.95 2.27
N ALA A 19 -21.81 -5.09 1.93
CA ALA A 19 -22.45 -6.12 1.12
C ALA A 19 -23.69 -6.71 1.80
N PHE A 20 -23.64 -6.89 3.12
CA PHE A 20 -24.79 -7.34 3.89
C PHE A 20 -25.92 -6.32 3.91
N ILE A 21 -25.61 -5.03 4.03
CA ILE A 21 -26.60 -3.94 4.04
C ILE A 21 -27.23 -3.74 2.66
N THR A 22 -26.46 -3.89 1.60
CA THR A 22 -26.86 -3.58 0.21
C THR A 22 -27.44 -4.79 -0.52
N CYS A 23 -27.33 -5.99 0.05
CA CYS A 23 -27.84 -7.20 -0.56
C CYS A 23 -29.27 -7.47 -0.10
N ASP A 24 -30.24 -7.19 -0.97
CA ASP A 24 -31.65 -7.52 -0.74
C ASP A 24 -31.97 -9.02 -0.98
N ASN A 25 -30.99 -9.80 -1.46
CA ASN A 25 -31.14 -11.21 -1.83
C ASN A 25 -30.37 -12.14 -0.87
N THR A 26 -30.62 -13.45 -0.98
CA THR A 26 -29.92 -14.49 -0.19
C THR A 26 -28.47 -14.74 -0.63
N VAL A 27 -28.06 -14.21 -1.79
CA VAL A 27 -26.72 -14.40 -2.36
C VAL A 27 -26.10 -13.04 -2.66
N ILE A 28 -24.97 -12.75 -2.02
CA ILE A 28 -24.15 -11.57 -2.28
C ILE A 28 -23.46 -11.73 -3.63
N THR A 29 -23.67 -10.78 -4.52
CA THR A 29 -23.00 -10.68 -5.83
C THR A 29 -21.99 -9.55 -5.84
N ILE A 30 -21.19 -9.46 -6.91
CA ILE A 30 -20.18 -8.39 -7.07
C ILE A 30 -20.84 -7.00 -7.07
N ASP A 31 -22.07 -6.89 -7.55
CA ASP A 31 -22.82 -5.62 -7.60
C ASP A 31 -23.24 -5.13 -6.20
N ASN A 32 -23.21 -6.00 -5.20
CA ASN A 32 -23.47 -5.64 -3.79
C ASN A 32 -22.20 -5.18 -3.06
N LEU A 33 -21.02 -5.24 -3.70
CA LEU A 33 -19.78 -4.75 -3.10
C LEU A 33 -19.63 -3.24 -3.31
N PRO A 34 -18.85 -2.53 -2.46
CA PRO A 34 -18.57 -1.11 -2.66
C PRO A 34 -17.94 -0.86 -4.03
N SER A 35 -18.30 0.26 -4.68
CA SER A 35 -17.77 0.65 -5.99
C SER A 35 -16.23 0.79 -6.03
N ASP A 36 -15.60 1.03 -4.87
CA ASP A 36 -14.14 1.10 -4.72
C ASP A 36 -13.44 -0.26 -4.61
N PHE A 37 -14.18 -1.37 -4.71
CA PHE A 37 -13.63 -2.73 -4.65
C PHE A 37 -12.60 -2.98 -5.76
N GLU A 38 -12.87 -2.50 -6.98
CA GLU A 38 -11.91 -2.59 -8.09
C GLU A 38 -10.70 -1.66 -7.91
N ASN A 39 -10.94 -0.46 -7.37
CA ASN A 39 -9.87 0.50 -7.04
C ASN A 39 -8.88 -0.05 -6.01
N THR A 40 -9.36 -0.90 -5.10
CA THR A 40 -8.51 -1.52 -4.07
C THR A 40 -7.50 -2.48 -4.72
N ARG A 41 -7.91 -3.25 -5.74
CA ARG A 41 -7.00 -4.08 -6.55
C ARG A 41 -5.99 -3.25 -7.33
N ALA A 42 -6.36 -2.09 -7.84
CA ALA A 42 -5.45 -1.18 -8.54
C ALA A 42 -4.43 -0.53 -7.57
N ARG A 43 -4.86 -0.16 -6.36
CA ARG A 43 -3.95 0.35 -5.30
C ARG A 43 -2.93 -0.70 -4.89
N ASP A 44 -3.32 -1.96 -4.76
CA ASP A 44 -2.38 -3.04 -4.42
C ASP A 44 -1.38 -3.30 -5.55
N ARG A 45 -1.82 -3.27 -6.82
CA ARG A 45 -0.90 -3.33 -7.97
C ARG A 45 0.12 -2.19 -7.97
N ARG A 46 -0.31 -0.94 -7.74
CA ARG A 46 0.61 0.20 -7.56
C ARG A 46 1.53 0.06 -6.34
N ARG A 47 1.05 -0.61 -5.28
CA ARG A 47 1.85 -0.90 -4.09
C ARG A 47 2.92 -1.95 -4.37
N ILE A 48 2.68 -2.87 -5.31
CA ILE A 48 3.65 -3.88 -5.76
C ILE A 48 4.68 -3.28 -6.74
N GLU A 49 4.33 -2.22 -7.49
CA GLU A 49 5.26 -1.46 -8.35
C GLU A 49 6.42 -0.76 -7.60
N THR A 50 6.54 -0.94 -6.28
CA THR A 50 7.83 -0.77 -5.55
C THR A 50 8.91 -1.81 -5.93
N GLY A 51 8.92 -2.28 -7.18
CA GLY A 51 9.98 -3.09 -7.78
C GLY A 51 11.19 -2.28 -8.25
N LYS A 52 11.27 -0.97 -7.94
CA LYS A 52 12.54 -0.25 -8.05
C LYS A 52 13.51 -0.86 -7.03
N ILE A 53 14.55 -1.52 -7.52
CA ILE A 53 15.71 -1.89 -6.73
C ILE A 53 16.35 -0.56 -6.32
N ILE A 54 16.13 -0.17 -5.06
CA ILE A 54 16.72 1.04 -4.49
C ILE A 54 17.91 0.63 -3.66
N ASP A 55 19.06 1.14 -4.07
CA ASP A 55 20.34 0.85 -3.44
C ASP A 55 20.55 1.74 -2.21
N ARG A 56 21.47 1.33 -1.32
CA ARG A 56 21.79 2.09 -0.10
C ARG A 56 22.14 3.55 -0.40
N GLN A 57 22.92 3.80 -1.46
CA GLN A 57 23.35 5.15 -1.83
C GLN A 57 22.16 6.04 -2.23
N GLN A 58 21.17 5.50 -2.94
CA GLN A 58 19.99 6.26 -3.35
C GLN A 58 19.12 6.66 -2.16
N ILE A 59 18.98 5.78 -1.16
CA ILE A 59 18.29 6.10 0.10
C ILE A 59 19.03 7.22 0.84
N VAL A 60 20.35 7.10 1.00
CA VAL A 60 21.15 8.08 1.75
C VAL A 60 21.11 9.45 1.06
N GLN A 61 21.33 9.52 -0.25
CA GLN A 61 21.25 10.78 -1.00
C GLN A 61 19.87 11.43 -0.93
N ALA A 62 18.79 10.63 -0.97
CA ALA A 62 17.45 11.16 -0.83
C ALA A 62 17.17 11.68 0.58
N LEU A 63 17.70 11.02 1.62
CA LEU A 63 17.62 11.47 3.01
C LEU A 63 18.40 12.77 3.21
N GLU A 64 19.64 12.86 2.72
CA GLU A 64 20.48 14.06 2.80
C GLU A 64 19.83 15.25 2.09
N LYS A 65 19.38 15.08 0.83
CA LYS A 65 18.66 16.13 0.08
C LYS A 65 17.35 16.55 0.75
N ALA A 66 16.75 15.67 1.54
CA ALA A 66 15.55 15.93 2.29
C ALA A 66 15.80 16.51 3.69
N GLY A 67 17.06 16.67 4.12
CA GLY A 67 17.39 17.05 5.51
C GLY A 67 16.88 16.02 6.51
N TRP A 68 17.06 14.73 6.21
CA TRP A 68 16.57 13.58 6.98
C TRP A 68 15.05 13.47 7.13
N ASN A 69 14.28 14.31 6.42
CA ASN A 69 12.83 14.21 6.37
C ASN A 69 12.39 13.00 5.53
N LYS A 70 12.05 11.90 6.21
CA LYS A 70 11.68 10.60 5.63
C LYS A 70 10.50 10.69 4.65
N SER A 71 9.53 11.57 4.89
CA SER A 71 8.38 11.80 4.01
C SER A 71 8.75 12.58 2.75
N LYS A 72 9.71 13.50 2.83
CA LYS A 72 10.24 14.24 1.68
C LYS A 72 11.17 13.34 0.85
N ALA A 73 12.02 12.54 1.50
CA ALA A 73 12.87 11.54 0.84
C ALA A 73 12.04 10.48 0.07
N ALA A 74 10.94 10.01 0.66
CA ALA A 74 9.99 9.09 0.01
C ALA A 74 9.42 9.69 -1.29
N ARG A 75 9.02 10.96 -1.25
CA ARG A 75 8.53 11.70 -2.43
C ARG A 75 9.61 11.86 -3.50
N LEU A 76 10.85 12.17 -3.12
CA LEU A 76 11.98 12.28 -4.05
C LEU A 76 12.28 10.96 -4.77
N LEU A 77 12.13 9.83 -4.09
CA LEU A 77 12.36 8.51 -4.66
C LEU A 77 11.13 7.92 -5.36
N GLY A 78 9.97 8.58 -5.29
CA GLY A 78 8.71 8.08 -5.84
C GLY A 78 8.21 6.81 -5.14
N ILE A 79 8.54 6.63 -3.86
CA ILE A 79 8.15 5.45 -3.08
C ILE A 79 7.29 5.83 -1.89
N HIS A 80 6.62 4.83 -1.32
CA HIS A 80 5.87 5.02 -0.09
C HIS A 80 6.80 5.23 1.12
N ARG A 81 6.39 6.06 2.09
CA ARG A 81 7.14 6.33 3.33
C ARG A 81 7.52 5.05 4.09
N VAL A 82 6.64 4.04 4.09
CA VAL A 82 6.90 2.74 4.72
C VAL A 82 8.10 2.03 4.09
N THR A 83 8.33 2.20 2.79
CA THR A 83 9.48 1.63 2.08
C THR A 83 10.79 2.26 2.54
N ILE A 84 10.82 3.57 2.84
CA ILE A 84 12.00 4.23 3.45
C ILE A 84 12.38 3.56 4.76
N TYR A 85 11.42 3.34 5.67
CA TYR A 85 11.70 2.67 6.95
C TYR A 85 12.23 1.24 6.77
N LYS A 86 11.64 0.48 5.83
CA LYS A 86 12.12 -0.88 5.51
C LYS A 86 13.56 -0.85 4.98
N MET A 87 13.88 0.08 4.08
CA MET A 87 15.22 0.20 3.51
C MET A 87 16.26 0.71 4.51
N MET A 88 15.91 1.67 5.38
CA MET A 88 16.79 2.11 6.47
C MET A 88 17.16 0.96 7.41
N LYS A 89 16.18 0.10 7.76
CA LYS A 89 16.43 -1.12 8.54
C LYS A 89 17.29 -2.12 7.78
N LYS A 90 17.02 -2.34 6.49
CA LYS A 90 17.79 -3.26 5.62
C LYS A 90 19.25 -2.85 5.48
N PHE A 91 19.52 -1.55 5.36
CA PHE A 91 20.87 -1.01 5.12
C PHE A 91 21.57 -0.45 6.37
N TYR A 92 21.00 -0.68 7.56
CA TYR A 92 21.50 -0.21 8.86
C TYR A 92 21.81 1.30 8.88
N ILE A 93 20.94 2.11 8.29
CA ILE A 93 21.08 3.57 8.26
C ILE A 93 20.47 4.13 9.55
N LYS A 94 21.28 4.85 10.32
CA LYS A 94 20.86 5.61 11.51
C LYS A 94 20.96 7.10 11.21
N GLU A 95 20.06 7.86 11.82
CA GLU A 95 19.99 9.33 11.78
C GLU A 95 20.99 9.92 12.78
#